data_AF-A0A9R0HT24-F1
#
_entry.id   AF-A0A9R0HT24-F1
#
_cell.length_a   1.000
_cell.length_b   1.000
_cell.length_c   1.000
_cell.angle_alpha   90.00
_cell.angle_beta   90.00
_cell.angle_gamma   90.00
#
_symmetry.space_group_name_H-M   'P 1'
#
loop_
_entity.id
_entity.type
_entity.pdbx_description
1 polymer ?
#
loop_
_entity_poly.entity_id
_entity_poly.type
_entity_poly.pdbx_seq_one_letter_code
_entity_poly.pdbx_strand_id
1 'polypeptide(L)'
;MALTICEVTWLTSLLKDLGLKNINSAILKCDNKAAISIATNPVLHEKTKHVEIDQHFVRDKVQSGEIVPAYDLELAKRFSSNGYGSVKKIYVISKEDELINEEFVRWMIENSEVDQVKEVQGADHMTMISQPQLLCDCLLQIESAR
;
A
#
# COMPACT_ATOMS: atom_id res chain seq x y z
N MET A 1 -0.41 6.63 -5.85
CA MET A 1 1.05 6.34 -5.86
C MET A 1 1.72 6.83 -4.59
N ALA A 2 1.64 8.11 -4.22
CA ALA A 2 2.24 8.62 -2.98
C ALA A 2 1.72 7.93 -1.71
N LEU A 3 0.39 7.83 -1.54
CA LEU A 3 -0.24 7.11 -0.42
C LEU A 3 0.24 5.65 -0.34
N THR A 4 0.17 4.92 -1.46
CA THR A 4 0.66 3.53 -1.53
C THR A 4 2.13 3.38 -1.16
N ILE A 5 2.99 4.31 -1.59
CA ILE A 5 4.41 4.31 -1.20
C ILE A 5 4.56 4.59 0.29
N CYS A 6 3.73 5.46 0.87
CA CYS A 6 3.72 5.73 2.31
C CYS A 6 3.36 4.47 3.10
N GLU A 7 2.29 3.78 2.71
CA GLU A 7 1.87 2.50 3.33
C GLU A 7 2.97 1.44 3.25
N VAL A 8 3.56 1.25 2.06
CA VAL A 8 4.64 0.26 1.86
C VAL A 8 5.88 0.62 2.65
N THR A 9 6.24 1.91 2.74
CA THR A 9 7.37 2.38 3.54
C THR A 9 7.14 2.10 5.02
N TRP A 10 5.92 2.37 5.51
CA TRP A 10 5.56 2.09 6.89
C TRP A 10 5.58 0.59 7.19
N LEU A 11 4.98 -0.24 6.33
CA LEU A 11 5.01 -1.70 6.47
C LEU A 11 6.44 -2.24 6.47
N THR A 12 7.29 -1.75 5.59
CA THR A 12 8.72 -2.13 5.54
C THR A 12 9.43 -1.77 6.84
N SER A 13 9.10 -0.62 7.44
CA SER A 13 9.67 -0.19 8.72
C SER A 13 9.16 -1.07 9.86
N LEU A 14 7.85 -1.31 9.92
CA LEU A 14 7.25 -2.21 10.91
C LEU A 14 7.87 -3.61 10.85
N LEU A 15 8.02 -4.17 9.66
CA LEU A 15 8.61 -5.50 9.48
C LEU A 15 10.07 -5.54 9.95
N LYS A 16 10.84 -4.45 9.75
CA LYS A 16 12.20 -4.33 10.29
C LYS A 16 12.20 -4.29 11.82
N ASP A 17 11.27 -3.56 12.42
CA ASP A 17 11.11 -3.47 13.87
C ASP A 17 10.71 -4.82 14.48
N LEU A 18 9.93 -5.62 13.74
CA LEU A 18 9.60 -7.02 14.08
C LEU A 18 10.78 -8.00 13.87
N GLY A 19 11.94 -7.53 13.42
CA GLY A 19 13.17 -8.32 13.32
C GLY A 19 13.50 -8.87 11.92
N LEU A 20 12.75 -8.51 10.87
CA LEU A 20 13.06 -8.92 9.50
C LEU A 20 14.17 -8.03 8.91
N LYS A 21 15.40 -8.58 8.86
CA LYS A 21 16.60 -7.81 8.50
C LYS A 21 16.85 -7.67 6.99
N ASN A 22 16.22 -8.50 6.16
CA ASN A 22 16.48 -8.59 4.71
C ASN A 22 15.22 -8.36 3.87
N ILE A 23 14.59 -7.18 4.02
CA ILE A 23 13.46 -6.81 3.18
C ILE A 23 14.00 -6.23 1.87
N ASN A 24 13.72 -6.90 0.76
CA ASN A 24 14.08 -6.45 -0.58
C ASN A 24 13.24 -5.22 -0.99
N SER A 25 13.70 -4.51 -2.01
CA SER A 25 12.95 -3.42 -2.64
C SER A 25 11.52 -3.85 -2.98
N ALA A 26 10.53 -3.03 -2.63
CA ALA A 26 9.14 -3.33 -2.94
C ALA A 26 8.83 -2.95 -4.39
N ILE A 27 8.28 -3.91 -5.15
CA ILE A 27 7.86 -3.66 -6.53
C ILE A 27 6.46 -3.04 -6.51
N LEU A 28 6.37 -1.77 -6.92
CA LEU A 28 5.10 -1.06 -7.03
C LEU A 28 4.56 -1.15 -8.45
N LYS A 29 3.55 -1.98 -8.66
CA LYS A 29 2.89 -2.11 -9.95
C LYS A 29 1.93 -0.94 -10.19
N CYS A 30 2.09 -0.24 -11.31
CA CYS A 30 1.25 0.89 -11.70
C CYS A 30 0.85 0.78 -13.17
N ASP A 31 -0.42 1.01 -13.45
CA ASP A 31 -1.02 1.02 -14.79
C ASP A 31 -0.86 2.38 -15.51
N ASN A 32 -0.41 3.41 -14.82
CA ASN A 32 -0.19 4.73 -15.38
C ASN A 32 1.29 4.95 -15.74
N LYS A 33 1.62 4.76 -17.03
CA LYS A 33 2.97 4.99 -17.56
C LYS A 33 3.48 6.42 -17.32
N ALA A 34 2.59 7.41 -17.33
CA ALA A 34 2.97 8.80 -17.05
C ALA A 34 3.38 8.97 -15.58
N ALA A 35 2.66 8.36 -14.64
CA ALA A 35 3.02 8.38 -13.22
C ALA A 35 4.40 7.73 -12.97
N ILE A 36 4.68 6.58 -13.60
CA ILE A 36 5.99 5.92 -13.53
C ILE A 36 7.11 6.83 -14.08
N SER A 37 6.87 7.46 -15.24
CA SER A 37 7.85 8.36 -15.88
C SER A 37 8.15 9.59 -15.01
N ILE A 38 7.13 10.18 -14.41
CA ILE A 38 7.26 11.32 -13.49
C ILE A 38 8.01 10.93 -12.20
N ALA A 39 7.78 9.72 -11.68
CA ALA A 39 8.46 9.22 -10.50
C ALA A 39 9.95 8.89 -10.73
N THR A 40 10.33 8.52 -11.97
CA THR A 40 11.69 8.09 -12.33
C THR A 40 12.57 9.18 -12.93
N ASN A 41 12.00 10.26 -13.50
CA ASN A 41 12.76 11.30 -14.20
C ASN A 41 12.62 12.71 -13.56
N PRO A 42 13.71 13.31 -13.03
CA PRO A 42 13.68 14.64 -12.42
C PRO A 42 13.47 15.81 -13.41
N VAL A 43 13.68 15.61 -14.71
CA VAL A 43 13.62 16.68 -15.73
C VAL A 43 12.18 17.03 -16.16
N LEU A 44 11.18 16.18 -15.87
CA LEU A 44 9.77 16.41 -16.21
C LEU A 44 9.06 17.45 -15.31
N HIS A 45 9.81 18.26 -14.57
CA HIS A 45 9.33 19.15 -13.50
C HIS A 45 8.51 20.36 -13.97
N GLU A 46 8.57 20.74 -15.25
CA GLU A 46 8.16 22.08 -15.69
C GLU A 46 6.64 22.35 -15.72
N LYS A 47 5.77 21.39 -15.35
CA LYS A 47 4.30 21.53 -15.51
C LYS A 47 3.43 21.42 -14.25
N THR A 48 3.97 21.16 -13.06
CA THR A 48 3.13 20.91 -11.85
C THR A 48 3.67 21.62 -10.60
N LYS A 49 3.54 22.96 -10.58
CA LYS A 49 3.98 23.86 -9.48
C LYS A 49 3.22 23.74 -8.15
N HIS A 50 2.27 22.80 -8.03
CA HIS A 50 1.43 22.61 -6.84
C HIS A 50 1.39 21.15 -6.34
N VAL A 51 2.28 20.27 -6.82
CA VAL A 51 2.34 18.83 -6.47
C VAL A 51 3.73 18.44 -5.95
N GLU A 52 4.39 19.32 -5.20
CA GLU A 52 5.83 19.15 -4.95
C GLU A 52 6.14 18.12 -3.86
N ILE A 53 5.40 18.10 -2.74
CA ILE A 53 5.75 17.26 -1.58
C ILE A 53 5.55 15.77 -1.88
N ASP A 54 4.36 15.38 -2.36
CA ASP A 54 4.06 13.99 -2.69
C ASP A 54 4.94 13.47 -3.82
N GLN A 55 5.22 14.30 -4.84
CA GLN A 55 6.08 13.92 -5.94
C GLN A 55 7.54 13.81 -5.51
N HIS A 56 8.02 14.68 -4.63
CA HIS A 56 9.37 14.59 -4.08
C HIS A 56 9.51 13.32 -3.24
N PHE A 57 8.57 13.07 -2.33
CA PHE A 57 8.54 11.85 -1.51
C PHE A 57 8.55 10.57 -2.37
N VAL A 58 7.66 10.48 -3.37
CA VAL A 58 7.61 9.34 -4.29
C VAL A 58 8.97 9.13 -4.97
N ARG A 59 9.57 10.21 -5.46
CA ARG A 59 10.85 10.16 -6.17
C ARG A 59 12.00 9.75 -5.27
N ASP A 60 12.08 10.28 -4.06
CA ASP A 60 13.13 9.94 -3.11
C ASP A 60 13.09 8.44 -2.77
N LYS A 61 11.89 7.88 -2.63
CA LYS A 61 11.69 6.44 -2.41
C LYS A 61 12.03 5.58 -3.62
N VAL A 62 11.85 6.08 -4.83
CA VAL A 62 12.28 5.39 -6.06
C VAL A 62 13.80 5.49 -6.25
N GLN A 63 14.40 6.66 -6.02
CA GLN A 63 15.83 6.89 -6.19
C GLN A 63 16.70 6.19 -5.14
N SER A 64 16.21 6.08 -3.90
CA SER A 64 16.83 5.26 -2.85
C SER A 64 16.81 3.76 -3.16
N GLY A 65 16.02 3.33 -4.15
CA GLY A 65 15.84 1.92 -4.48
C GLY A 65 14.97 1.17 -3.48
N GLU A 66 14.34 1.86 -2.51
CA GLU A 66 13.38 1.24 -1.60
C GLU A 66 12.13 0.75 -2.36
N ILE A 67 11.71 1.50 -3.39
CA ILE A 67 10.58 1.19 -4.26
C ILE A 67 11.02 1.09 -5.72
N VAL A 68 10.60 0.03 -6.41
CA VAL A 68 10.81 -0.13 -7.86
C VAL A 68 9.45 -0.08 -8.56
N PRO A 69 9.11 1.02 -9.26
CA PRO A 69 7.86 1.11 -10.00
C PRO A 69 7.96 0.25 -11.26
N ALA A 70 6.94 -0.57 -11.50
CA ALA A 70 6.86 -1.43 -12.67
C ALA A 70 5.51 -1.21 -13.37
N TYR A 71 5.54 -1.14 -14.70
CA TYR A 71 4.31 -1.14 -15.47
C TYR A 71 3.73 -2.56 -15.53
N ASP A 72 2.45 -2.72 -15.19
CA ASP A 72 1.75 -4.00 -15.33
C ASP A 72 0.31 -3.74 -15.75
N LEU A 73 -0.03 -4.04 -17.01
CA LEU A 73 -1.38 -4.44 -17.43
C LEU A 73 -1.31 -5.16 -18.78
N GLU A 74 -1.76 -6.44 -18.81
CA GLU A 74 -2.70 -7.00 -19.81
C GLU A 74 -2.88 -8.53 -19.69
N LEU A 75 -1.94 -9.29 -19.10
CA LEU A 75 -1.95 -10.77 -19.17
C LEU A 75 -2.05 -11.50 -17.82
N ALA A 76 -1.93 -10.81 -16.69
CA ALA A 76 -2.05 -11.47 -15.39
C ALA A 76 -3.51 -11.79 -15.08
N LYS A 77 -3.83 -13.09 -14.90
CA LYS A 77 -5.12 -13.48 -14.29
C LYS A 77 -5.24 -12.75 -12.96
N ARG A 78 -6.33 -11.99 -12.78
CA ARG A 78 -6.67 -11.37 -11.49
C ARG A 78 -6.67 -12.48 -10.46
N PHE A 79 -5.69 -12.44 -9.56
CA PHE A 79 -5.56 -13.35 -8.43
C PHE A 79 -5.45 -14.84 -8.82
N SER A 80 -4.36 -15.22 -9.49
CA SER A 80 -4.05 -16.65 -9.66
C SER A 80 -3.66 -17.30 -8.33
N SER A 81 -4.10 -18.53 -8.11
CA SER A 81 -3.74 -19.37 -6.96
C SER A 81 -2.25 -19.71 -6.86
N ASN A 82 -1.43 -19.42 -7.87
CA ASN A 82 0.02 -19.71 -7.84
C ASN A 82 0.87 -18.58 -7.20
N GLY A 83 0.25 -17.47 -6.79
CA GLY A 83 0.95 -16.31 -6.23
C GLY A 83 0.09 -15.64 -5.17
N TYR A 84 -0.28 -14.37 -5.37
CA TYR A 84 -1.15 -13.63 -4.45
C TYR A 84 -2.46 -14.37 -4.07
N GLY A 85 -3.00 -15.22 -4.95
CA GLY A 85 -4.19 -16.02 -4.63
C GLY A 85 -3.96 -17.16 -3.61
N SER A 86 -2.71 -17.57 -3.37
CA SER A 86 -2.37 -18.64 -2.39
C SER A 86 -2.13 -18.14 -0.97
N VAL A 87 -1.93 -16.84 -0.79
CA VAL A 87 -1.61 -16.29 0.53
C VAL A 87 -2.88 -16.00 1.31
N LYS A 88 -2.82 -16.20 2.63
CA LYS A 88 -3.87 -15.78 3.55
C LYS A 88 -4.03 -14.26 3.45
N LYS A 89 -5.21 -13.80 3.08
CA LYS A 89 -5.56 -12.40 2.87
C LYS A 89 -6.35 -11.90 4.07
N ILE A 90 -5.93 -10.77 4.60
CA ILE A 90 -6.62 -10.09 5.70
C ILE A 90 -6.83 -8.65 5.27
N TYR A 91 -8.06 -8.18 5.43
CA TYR A 91 -8.44 -6.82 5.10
C TYR A 91 -8.66 -6.01 6.38
N VAL A 92 -8.07 -4.81 6.46
CA VAL A 92 -8.29 -3.87 7.56
C VAL A 92 -9.08 -2.68 7.01
N ILE A 93 -10.25 -2.41 7.58
CA ILE A 93 -11.16 -1.32 7.17
C ILE A 93 -11.01 -0.17 8.15
N SER A 94 -10.73 1.02 7.63
CA SER A 94 -10.75 2.29 8.35
C SER A 94 -12.16 2.88 8.28
N LYS A 95 -12.79 3.12 9.42
CA LYS A 95 -14.22 3.47 9.47
C LYS A 95 -14.53 4.94 9.15
N GLU A 96 -13.52 5.80 9.17
CA GLU A 96 -13.59 7.23 8.93
C GLU A 96 -12.73 7.62 7.71
N ASP A 97 -12.59 6.69 6.75
CA ASP A 97 -11.93 6.94 5.47
C ASP A 97 -12.78 7.86 4.59
N GLU A 98 -12.29 9.07 4.33
CA GLU A 98 -12.92 10.04 3.43
C GLU A 98 -12.43 9.92 1.97
N LEU A 99 -11.37 9.15 1.71
CA LEU A 99 -10.80 8.93 0.38
C LEU A 99 -11.46 7.75 -0.34
N ILE A 100 -11.86 6.71 0.41
CA ILE A 100 -12.48 5.51 -0.14
C ILE A 100 -13.80 5.24 0.58
N ASN A 101 -14.90 5.20 -0.18
CA ASN A 101 -16.22 4.88 0.36
C ASN A 101 -16.27 3.44 0.90
N GLU A 102 -16.84 3.27 2.10
CA GLU A 102 -17.07 1.98 2.75
C GLU A 102 -17.81 0.97 1.85
N GLU A 103 -18.82 1.38 1.07
CA GLU A 103 -19.52 0.50 0.13
C GLU A 103 -18.57 -0.07 -0.93
N PHE A 104 -17.63 0.75 -1.41
CA PHE A 104 -16.62 0.31 -2.36
C PHE A 104 -15.62 -0.65 -1.70
N VAL A 105 -15.23 -0.38 -0.46
CA VAL A 105 -14.37 -1.30 0.33
C VAL A 105 -15.06 -2.65 0.53
N ARG A 106 -16.34 -2.66 0.92
CA ARG A 106 -17.12 -3.89 1.10
C ARG A 106 -17.27 -4.65 -0.21
N TRP A 107 -17.56 -3.95 -1.32
CA TRP A 107 -17.57 -4.55 -2.64
C TRP A 107 -16.22 -5.18 -3.00
N MET A 108 -15.09 -4.53 -2.69
CA MET A 108 -13.76 -5.11 -2.93
C MET A 108 -13.53 -6.38 -2.10
N ILE A 109 -13.98 -6.41 -0.85
CA ILE A 109 -13.89 -7.57 0.04
C ILE A 109 -14.76 -8.71 -0.45
N GLU A 110 -15.96 -8.43 -0.98
CA GLU A 110 -16.82 -9.47 -1.55
C GLU A 110 -16.23 -10.08 -2.83
N ASN A 111 -15.56 -9.26 -3.65
CA ASN A 111 -14.96 -9.70 -4.90
C ASN A 111 -13.54 -10.25 -4.76
N SER A 112 -12.92 -10.09 -3.60
CA SER A 112 -11.61 -10.65 -3.28
C SER A 112 -11.80 -11.70 -2.23
N GLU A 113 -11.48 -12.97 -2.47
CA GLU A 113 -11.62 -14.02 -1.44
C GLU A 113 -10.70 -13.72 -0.22
N VAL A 114 -11.16 -12.93 0.75
CA VAL A 114 -10.40 -12.54 1.93
C VAL A 114 -10.72 -13.52 3.06
N ASP A 115 -9.70 -13.96 3.82
CA ASP A 115 -9.86 -14.91 4.92
C ASP A 115 -10.38 -14.26 6.21
N GLN A 116 -9.98 -13.00 6.48
CA GLN A 116 -10.39 -12.26 7.67
C GLN A 116 -10.55 -10.77 7.39
N VAL A 117 -11.50 -10.14 8.06
CA VAL A 117 -11.72 -8.69 8.01
C VAL A 117 -11.62 -8.12 9.43
N LYS A 118 -10.89 -7.02 9.59
CA LYS A 118 -10.77 -6.24 10.83
C LYS A 118 -11.25 -4.82 10.55
N GLU A 119 -11.97 -4.22 11.48
CA GLU A 119 -12.41 -2.82 11.37
C GLU A 119 -11.73 -2.01 12.47
N VAL A 120 -11.22 -0.83 12.12
CA VAL A 120 -10.59 0.12 13.06
C VAL A 120 -11.45 1.37 13.11
N GLN A 121 -12.05 1.60 14.28
CA GLN A 121 -12.88 2.79 14.56
C GLN A 121 -11.99 4.00 14.85
N GLY A 122 -12.45 5.19 14.49
CA GLY A 122 -11.69 6.44 14.58
C GLY A 122 -10.49 6.53 13.62
N ALA A 123 -10.37 5.63 12.64
CA ALA A 123 -9.26 5.57 11.70
C ALA A 123 -9.64 6.20 10.37
N ASP A 124 -8.85 7.18 9.96
CA ASP A 124 -8.84 7.68 8.58
C ASP A 124 -8.09 6.71 7.65
N HIS A 125 -8.01 7.09 6.37
CA HIS A 125 -7.30 6.31 5.34
C HIS A 125 -5.87 5.93 5.77
N MET A 126 -5.18 6.84 6.45
CA MET A 126 -3.84 6.62 6.98
C MET A 126 -3.92 6.01 8.38
N THR A 127 -4.55 4.85 8.51
CA THR A 127 -4.80 4.15 9.79
C THR A 127 -3.53 3.96 10.62
N MET A 128 -2.38 3.81 9.97
CA MET A 128 -1.08 3.72 10.64
C MET A 128 -0.62 5.01 11.31
N ILE A 129 -1.19 6.16 10.94
CA ILE A 129 -0.94 7.48 11.52
C ILE A 129 -2.06 7.86 12.49
N SER A 130 -3.32 7.69 12.07
CA SER A 130 -4.47 8.10 12.88
C SER A 130 -4.73 7.18 14.06
N GLN A 131 -4.60 5.86 13.89
CA GLN A 131 -4.84 4.86 14.92
C GLN A 131 -3.73 3.80 15.01
N PRO A 132 -2.45 4.20 15.24
CA PRO A 132 -1.31 3.29 15.21
C PRO A 132 -1.41 2.16 16.25
N GLN A 133 -1.94 2.45 17.45
CA GLN A 133 -2.06 1.46 18.51
C GLN A 133 -3.11 0.41 18.18
N LEU A 134 -4.30 0.82 17.74
CA LEU A 134 -5.38 -0.10 17.37
C LEU A 134 -4.98 -0.97 16.16
N LEU A 135 -4.24 -0.39 15.21
CA LEU A 135 -3.67 -1.15 14.10
C LEU A 135 -2.66 -2.20 14.59
N CYS A 136 -1.77 -1.83 15.51
CA CYS A 136 -0.81 -2.75 16.11
C CYS A 136 -1.51 -3.91 16.82
N ASP A 137 -2.53 -3.60 17.64
CA ASP A 137 -3.32 -4.62 18.34
C ASP A 137 -4.03 -5.56 17.35
N CYS A 138 -4.54 -5.04 16.23
CA CYS A 138 -5.10 -5.86 15.16
C CYS A 138 -4.06 -6.82 14.56
N LEU A 139 -2.84 -6.32 14.29
CA LEU A 139 -1.75 -7.14 13.73
C LEU A 139 -1.27 -8.22 14.71
N LEU A 140 -1.23 -7.92 16.01
CA LEU A 140 -0.90 -8.91 17.04
C LEU A 140 -1.97 -10.01 17.15
N GLN A 141 -3.25 -9.66 17.08
CA GLN A 141 -4.33 -10.65 17.06
C GLN A 141 -4.25 -11.57 15.84
N ILE A 142 -3.83 -11.04 14.70
CA ILE A 142 -3.65 -11.82 13.47
C ILE A 142 -2.54 -12.86 13.65
N GLU A 143 -1.43 -12.47 14.28
CA GLU A 143 -0.31 -13.36 14.58
C GLU A 143 -0.71 -14.47 15.57
N SER A 144 -1.42 -14.11 16.63
CA SER A 144 -1.91 -15.06 17.63
C SER A 144 -2.96 -16.05 17.10
N ALA A 145 -3.55 -15.79 15.93
CA ALA A 145 -4.52 -16.67 15.27
C ALA A 145 -3.88 -17.62 14.23
N ARG A 146 -2.54 -17.71 14.21
CA ARG A 146 -1.76 -18.64 13.39
C ARG A 146 -1.41 -19.91 14.14
#